data_AF-A0A645IHF2-F1
#
_entry.id   AF-A0A645IHF2-F1
#
_cell.length_a   1.000
_cell.length_b   1.000
_cell.length_c   1.000
_cell.angle_alpha   90.00
_cell.angle_beta   90.00
_cell.angle_gamma   90.00
#
_symmetry.space_group_name_H-M   'P 1'
#
loop_
_entity.id
_entity.type
_entity.pdbx_description
1 polymer ?
#
loop_
_entity_poly.entity_id
_entity_poly.type
_entity_poly.pdbx_seq_one_letter_code
_entity_poly.pdbx_strand_id
1 'polypeptide(L)'
;MLEAGIRVAAGTDNVMLNSVNMFAEMEFMSKIFSADDRQVFKICTLNGSFVMGPDSTGSIEKGNKANLMILNGNSNNLAGIQDPIGGITKRARPDDILAVLHS
;
A
#
# COMPACT_ATOMS: atom_id res chain seq x y z
N MET A 1 -6.35 -18.16 1.47
CA MET A 1 -5.28 -17.74 2.42
C MET A 1 -5.82 -16.77 3.46
N LEU A 2 -6.36 -15.61 3.04
CA LEU A 2 -6.94 -14.64 3.96
C LEU A 2 -8.08 -15.23 4.82
N GLU A 3 -9.01 -15.95 4.18
CA GLU A 3 -10.10 -16.66 4.89
C GLU A 3 -9.61 -17.76 5.85
N ALA A 4 -8.43 -18.33 5.57
CA ALA A 4 -7.79 -19.32 6.43
C ALA A 4 -6.97 -18.68 7.57
N GLY A 5 -7.06 -17.36 7.77
CA GLY A 5 -6.31 -16.63 8.79
C GLY A 5 -4.82 -16.44 8.50
N ILE A 6 -4.38 -16.76 7.27
CA ILE A 6 -2.97 -16.60 6.87
C ILE A 6 -2.71 -15.13 6.54
N ARG A 7 -1.65 -14.57 7.13
CA ARG A 7 -1.20 -13.22 6.82
C ARG A 7 -0.46 -13.22 5.48
N VAL A 8 -0.92 -12.36 4.57
CA VAL A 8 -0.38 -12.25 3.20
C VAL A 8 0.24 -10.87 3.02
N ALA A 9 1.42 -10.82 2.42
CA ALA A 9 2.10 -9.60 1.99
C ALA A 9 2.28 -9.63 0.46
N ALA A 10 2.41 -8.46 -0.15
CA ALA A 10 2.67 -8.32 -1.58
C ALA A 10 4.09 -7.83 -1.85
N GLY A 11 4.60 -8.18 -3.02
CA GLY A 11 5.84 -7.66 -3.58
C GLY A 11 5.71 -7.60 -5.10
N THR A 12 6.39 -6.65 -5.72
CA THR A 12 6.33 -6.40 -7.18
C THR A 12 6.98 -7.50 -8.01
N ASP A 13 7.72 -8.41 -7.39
CA ASP A 13 8.62 -9.34 -8.08
C ASP A 13 9.73 -8.61 -8.87
N ASN A 14 10.34 -9.28 -9.84
CA ASN A 14 11.51 -8.83 -10.57
C ASN A 14 11.22 -7.74 -11.62
N VAL A 15 12.15 -6.78 -11.72
CA VAL A 15 12.09 -5.63 -12.63
C VAL A 15 12.01 -6.00 -14.12
N MET A 16 12.48 -7.20 -14.50
CA MET A 16 12.38 -7.70 -15.88
C MET A 16 10.94 -7.99 -16.32
N LEU A 17 10.03 -8.26 -15.37
CA LEU A 17 8.63 -8.60 -15.63
C LEU A 17 7.67 -7.51 -15.15
N ASN A 18 8.00 -6.83 -14.05
CA ASN A 18 7.13 -5.86 -13.40
C ASN A 18 7.82 -4.55 -13.10
N SER A 19 7.04 -3.46 -13.11
CA SER A 19 7.51 -2.17 -12.60
C SER A 19 7.60 -2.19 -11.07
N VAL A 20 8.53 -1.45 -10.49
CA VAL A 20 8.63 -1.25 -9.03
C VAL A 20 7.55 -0.25 -8.56
N ASN A 21 6.28 -0.65 -8.64
CA ASN A 21 5.14 0.22 -8.39
C ASN A 21 4.05 -0.46 -7.55
N MET A 22 4.10 -0.23 -6.23
CA MET A 22 3.11 -0.80 -5.30
C MET A 22 1.69 -0.27 -5.50
N PHE A 23 1.48 0.91 -6.10
CA PHE A 23 0.13 1.38 -6.42
C PHE A 23 -0.51 0.54 -7.53
N ALA A 24 0.27 0.19 -8.55
CA ALA A 24 -0.20 -0.70 -9.62
C ALA A 24 -0.51 -2.11 -9.07
N GLU A 25 0.31 -2.63 -8.17
CA GLU A 25 0.06 -3.92 -7.51
C GLU A 25 -1.23 -3.89 -6.66
N MET A 26 -1.47 -2.81 -5.92
CA MET A 26 -2.71 -2.62 -5.16
C MET A 26 -3.94 -2.59 -6.08
N GLU A 27 -3.88 -1.80 -7.14
CA GLU A 27 -4.98 -1.67 -8.11
C GLU A 27 -5.27 -3.03 -8.76
N PHE A 28 -4.22 -3.73 -9.19
CA PHE A 28 -4.31 -5.06 -9.79
C PHE A 28 -4.96 -6.07 -8.85
N MET A 29 -4.47 -6.19 -7.60
CA MET A 29 -5.01 -7.12 -6.62
C MET A 29 -6.48 -6.82 -6.28
N SER A 30 -6.83 -5.54 -6.07
CA SER A 30 -8.21 -5.15 -5.78
C SER A 30 -9.16 -5.56 -6.90
N LYS A 31 -8.78 -5.33 -8.16
CA LYS A 31 -9.61 -5.65 -9.33
C LYS A 31 -9.71 -7.14 -9.61
N ILE A 32 -8.60 -7.87 -9.60
CA ILE A 32 -8.57 -9.29 -9.96
C ILE A 32 -9.22 -10.16 -8.89
N PHE A 33 -8.93 -9.90 -7.62
CA PHE A 33 -9.45 -10.72 -6.53
C PHE A 33 -10.79 -10.22 -5.99
N SER A 34 -11.33 -9.11 -6.51
CA SER A 34 -12.51 -8.42 -5.96
C SER A 34 -12.42 -8.26 -4.43
N ALA A 35 -11.21 -8.01 -3.95
CA ALA A 35 -10.89 -7.94 -2.54
C ALA A 35 -11.24 -6.56 -1.98
N ASP A 36 -11.56 -6.52 -0.69
CA ASP A 36 -11.77 -5.27 0.04
C ASP A 36 -10.51 -4.38 -0.02
N ASP A 37 -10.69 -3.10 -0.37
CA ASP A 37 -9.57 -2.17 -0.57
C ASP A 37 -8.75 -1.97 0.72
N ARG A 38 -9.41 -1.98 1.88
CA ARG A 38 -8.72 -1.91 3.17
C ARG A 38 -7.88 -3.16 3.42
N GLN A 39 -8.32 -4.33 2.98
CA GLN A 39 -7.52 -5.53 3.08
C GLN A 39 -6.32 -5.51 2.13
N VAL A 40 -6.50 -5.06 0.88
CA VAL A 40 -5.40 -4.86 -0.08
C VAL A 40 -4.37 -3.86 0.45
N PHE A 41 -4.83 -2.73 0.99
CA PHE A 41 -3.96 -1.73 1.60
C PHE A 41 -3.12 -2.30 2.76
N LYS A 42 -3.72 -3.14 3.61
CA LYS A 42 -2.99 -3.85 4.68
C LYS A 42 -1.96 -4.84 4.13
N ILE A 43 -2.28 -5.58 3.08
CA ILE A 43 -1.34 -6.51 2.42
C ILE A 43 -0.07 -5.78 1.97
N CYS A 44 -0.22 -4.56 1.44
CA CYS A 44 0.88 -3.74 0.94
C CYS A 44 1.59 -2.88 2.00
N THR A 45 1.11 -2.86 3.24
CA THR A 45 1.68 -2.03 4.32
C THR A 45 1.93 -2.87 5.59
N LEU A 46 0.93 -2.95 6.46
CA LEU A 46 0.99 -3.58 7.78
C LEU A 46 1.41 -5.06 7.72
N ASN A 47 0.92 -5.82 6.74
CA ASN A 47 1.28 -7.23 6.63
C ASN A 47 2.71 -7.40 6.10
N GLY A 48 3.15 -6.51 5.21
CA GLY A 48 4.53 -6.50 4.71
C GLY A 48 5.53 -6.33 5.84
N SER A 49 5.26 -5.42 6.78
CA SER A 49 6.16 -5.23 7.93
C SER A 49 6.27 -6.47 8.80
N PHE A 50 5.16 -7.18 9.03
CA PHE A 50 5.19 -8.44 9.77
C PHE A 50 6.06 -9.51 9.10
N VAL A 51 6.06 -9.58 7.77
CA VAL A 51 6.85 -10.58 7.02
C VAL A 51 8.34 -10.22 7.01
N MET A 52 8.70 -8.94 7.05
CA MET A 52 10.11 -8.49 6.99
C MET A 52 10.88 -8.63 8.32
N GLY A 53 10.22 -8.95 9.43
CA GLY A 53 10.86 -9.19 10.73
C GLY A 53 10.59 -8.11 11.78
N PRO A 54 11.14 -8.28 13.01
CA PRO A 54 10.73 -7.53 14.20
C PRO A 54 11.04 -6.03 14.18
N ASP A 55 12.03 -5.59 13.40
CA ASP A 55 12.42 -4.18 13.32
C ASP A 55 11.63 -3.39 12.26
N SER A 56 10.72 -4.05 11.54
CA SER A 56 9.91 -3.45 10.51
C SER A 56 8.57 -2.99 11.07
N THR A 57 8.23 -1.73 10.80
CA THR A 57 6.99 -1.10 11.27
C THR A 57 6.18 -0.63 10.08
N GLY A 58 4.92 -1.07 10.02
CA GLY A 58 3.97 -0.76 8.94
C GLY A 58 2.75 0.04 9.40
N SER A 59 2.71 0.44 10.68
CA SER A 59 1.66 1.30 11.26
C SER A 59 2.24 2.60 11.81
N ILE A 60 1.41 3.63 11.85
CA ILE A 60 1.73 4.94 12.43
C ILE A 60 1.31 4.91 13.91
N GLU A 61 2.23 4.47 14.77
CA GLU A 61 2.02 4.33 16.21
C GLU A 61 3.23 4.86 16.99
N LYS A 62 3.00 5.29 18.24
CA LYS A 62 4.07 5.81 19.09
C LYS A 62 5.11 4.71 19.35
N GLY A 63 6.37 5.00 19.03
CA GLY A 63 7.49 4.07 19.20
C GLY A 63 7.91 3.36 17.90
N ASN A 64 7.12 3.45 16.83
CA ASN A 64 7.50 2.94 15.52
C ASN A 64 8.47 3.88 14.80
N LYS A 65 9.20 3.34 13.80
CA LYS A 65 10.05 4.14 12.91
C LYS A 65 9.20 5.06 12.04
N ALA A 66 9.74 6.21 11.67
CA ALA A 66 9.04 7.21 10.85
C ALA A 66 9.09 6.86 9.36
N ASN A 67 8.56 5.69 8.99
CA ASN A 67 8.39 5.24 7.62
C ASN A 67 7.05 5.74 7.07
N LEU A 68 7.04 6.96 6.53
CA LEU A 68 5.82 7.67 6.15
C LEU A 68 5.87 8.09 4.69
N MET A 69 4.74 7.96 4.00
CA MET A 69 4.53 8.47 2.65
C MET A 69 3.41 9.51 2.68
N ILE A 70 3.67 10.69 2.13
CA ILE A 70 2.71 11.79 2.06
C ILE A 70 2.21 11.89 0.63
N LEU A 71 0.88 11.83 0.45
CA LEU A 71 0.23 11.90 -0.87
C LEU A 71 -0.49 13.23 -1.07
N ASN A 72 -0.49 13.72 -2.31
CA ASN A 72 -1.22 14.91 -2.72
C ASN A 72 -2.71 14.61 -2.91
N GLY A 73 -3.52 14.89 -1.89
CA GLY A 73 -4.98 14.73 -1.97
C GLY A 73 -5.67 15.65 -2.99
N ASN A 74 -4.99 16.68 -3.49
CA ASN A 74 -5.51 17.60 -4.49
C ASN A 74 -5.04 17.26 -5.92
N SER A 75 -4.34 16.14 -6.12
CA SER A 75 -3.93 15.72 -7.46
C SER A 75 -5.13 15.35 -8.34
N ASN A 76 -4.95 15.31 -9.65
CA ASN A 76 -6.00 14.87 -10.58
C ASN A 76 -6.48 13.44 -10.28
N ASN A 77 -5.60 12.60 -9.72
CA ASN A 77 -5.92 11.22 -9.38
C ASN A 77 -6.74 11.11 -8.08
N LEU A 78 -6.45 11.95 -7.08
CA LEU A 78 -7.00 11.83 -5.72
C LEU A 78 -8.00 12.92 -5.33
N ALA A 79 -8.13 13.99 -6.11
CA ALA A 79 -9.11 15.02 -5.85
C ALA A 79 -10.54 14.45 -5.86
N GLY A 80 -11.34 14.86 -4.86
CA GLY A 80 -12.75 14.52 -4.74
C GLY A 80 -13.05 13.10 -4.26
N ILE A 81 -12.06 12.31 -3.85
CA ILE A 81 -12.30 10.98 -3.27
C ILE A 81 -13.07 11.09 -1.95
N GLN A 82 -14.07 10.22 -1.77
CA GLN A 82 -14.86 10.13 -0.53
C GLN A 82 -14.32 9.05 0.42
N ASP A 83 -13.75 7.98 -0.16
CA ASP A 83 -13.03 6.94 0.57
C ASP A 83 -11.53 7.04 0.25
N PRO A 84 -10.71 7.52 1.20
CA PRO A 84 -9.27 7.60 1.02
C PRO A 84 -8.62 6.24 0.73
N ILE A 85 -9.11 5.15 1.32
CA ILE A 85 -8.48 3.83 1.17
C ILE A 85 -8.74 3.28 -0.22
N GLY A 86 -9.98 3.31 -0.70
CA GLY A 86 -10.29 2.95 -2.08
C GLY A 86 -9.62 3.87 -3.09
N GLY A 87 -9.54 5.17 -2.80
CA GLY A 87 -8.81 6.15 -3.63
C GLY A 87 -7.33 5.81 -3.77
N ILE A 88 -6.64 5.57 -2.66
CA ILE A 88 -5.21 5.22 -2.67
C ILE A 88 -4.97 3.86 -3.34
N THR A 89 -5.84 2.88 -3.09
CA THR A 89 -5.70 1.52 -3.61
C THR A 89 -5.90 1.44 -5.13
N LYS A 90 -6.85 2.23 -5.67
CA LYS A 90 -7.28 2.09 -7.08
C LYS A 90 -6.88 3.25 -7.99
N ARG A 91 -6.56 4.43 -7.44
CA ARG A 91 -6.37 5.66 -8.21
C ARG A 91 -5.01 6.32 -8.00
N ALA A 92 -4.39 6.17 -6.83
CA ALA A 92 -3.08 6.79 -6.57
C ALA A 92 -2.02 6.26 -7.53
N ARG A 93 -1.04 7.12 -7.83
CA ARG A 93 0.12 6.83 -8.66
C ARG A 93 1.39 7.38 -8.01
N PRO A 94 2.57 6.96 -8.47
CA PRO A 94 3.84 7.48 -7.95
C PRO A 94 3.97 9.01 -8.03
N ASP A 95 3.38 9.64 -9.04
CA ASP A 95 3.31 11.09 -9.22
C ASP A 95 2.47 11.83 -8.15
N ASP A 96 1.65 11.11 -7.38
CA ASP A 96 0.91 11.69 -6.25
C ASP A 96 1.76 11.82 -4.97
N ILE A 97 2.97 11.26 -4.94
CA ILE A 97 3.84 11.31 -3.76
C ILE A 97 4.45 12.71 -3.61
N LEU A 98 4.18 13.37 -2.49
CA LEU A 98 4.80 14.66 -2.13
C LEU A 98 6.11 14.48 -1.36
N ALA A 99 6.17 13.48 -0.48
CA ALA A 99 7.34 13.21 0.34
C ALA A 99 7.36 11.76 0.83
N VAL A 100 8.56 11.24 1.04
CA VAL A 100 8.83 9.98 1.72
C VAL A 100 9.80 10.25 2.86
N LEU A 101 9.43 9.83 4.07
CA LEU A 101 10.26 9.86 5.27
C LEU A 101 10.65 8.41 5.58
N HIS A 102 11.94 8.19 5.83
CA HIS A 102 12.50 6.90 6.20
C HIS A 102 13.61 7.12 7.24
N SER A 103 13.49 6.49 8.41
CA SER A 103 14.39 6.67 9.57
C SER A 103 14.75 5.33 10.20
#